data_AF-A0AB35YR10-F1
#
_entry.id   AF-A0AB35YR10-F1
#
_cell.length_a   1.000
_cell.length_b   1.000
_cell.length_c   1.000
_cell.angle_alpha   90.00
_cell.angle_beta   90.00
_cell.angle_gamma   90.00
#
_symmetry.space_group_name_H-M   'P 1'
#
loop_
_entity.id
_entity.type
_entity.pdbx_description
1 polymer ?
#
loop_
_entity_poly.entity_id
_entity_poly.type
_entity_poly.pdbx_seq_one_letter_code
_entity_poly.pdbx_strand_id
1 'polypeptide(L)'
;MNIAYKEYGSRHHLSNKANAFRHALWVTLIIKKCLKWRNNEEMAKAWAKEFTDWHEKFSPNKALAKAMDLHNNRVGILYFESIKNKNEAEIVSFLKQKASEAIKISTVKNLEQLENNLVYIE
;
A
#
# COMPACT_ATOMS: atom_id res chain seq x y z
N MET A 1 -3.32 12.21 -3.45
CA MET A 1 -3.81 10.83 -3.68
C MET A 1 -4.88 10.78 -4.78
N ASN A 2 -4.70 11.56 -5.87
CA ASN A 2 -5.77 11.76 -6.88
C ASN A 2 -6.09 10.51 -7.68
N ILE A 3 -5.12 9.62 -7.90
CA ILE A 3 -5.35 8.34 -8.58
C ILE A 3 -6.33 7.48 -7.75
N ALA A 4 -6.11 7.31 -6.45
CA ALA A 4 -7.06 6.54 -5.62
C ALA A 4 -8.45 7.18 -5.57
N TYR A 5 -8.52 8.52 -5.56
CA TYR A 5 -9.79 9.23 -5.65
C TYR A 5 -10.49 8.99 -6.99
N LYS A 6 -9.76 9.02 -8.11
CA LYS A 6 -10.30 8.74 -9.45
C LYS A 6 -10.84 7.30 -9.55
N GLU A 7 -10.14 6.33 -8.97
CA GLU A 7 -10.52 4.91 -9.06
C GLU A 7 -11.63 4.50 -8.08
N TYR A 8 -11.69 5.10 -6.88
CA TYR A 8 -12.57 4.65 -5.80
C TYR A 8 -13.41 5.76 -5.12
N GLY A 9 -13.33 7.01 -5.60
CA GLY A 9 -14.00 8.14 -4.97
C GLY A 9 -13.54 8.34 -3.53
N SER A 10 -14.43 8.76 -2.62
CA SER A 10 -14.13 8.92 -1.20
C SER A 10 -13.97 7.60 -0.42
N ARG A 11 -14.31 6.44 -1.01
CA ARG A 11 -14.31 5.14 -0.32
C ARG A 11 -12.93 4.69 0.13
N HIS A 12 -11.86 5.24 -0.44
CA HIS A 12 -10.48 4.96 -0.04
C HIS A 12 -10.11 5.50 1.35
N HIS A 13 -10.97 6.30 1.99
CA HIS A 13 -10.78 6.73 3.38
C HIS A 13 -11.32 5.73 4.41
N LEU A 14 -12.11 4.74 3.97
CA LEU A 14 -12.67 3.70 4.83
C LEU A 14 -11.73 2.50 4.88
N SER A 15 -11.80 1.66 5.91
CA SER A 15 -10.94 0.47 6.04
C SER A 15 -11.35 -0.70 5.12
N ASN A 16 -11.65 -0.41 3.85
CA ASN A 16 -12.08 -1.36 2.84
C ASN A 16 -10.97 -1.61 1.78
N LYS A 17 -11.29 -2.39 0.74
CA LYS A 17 -10.36 -2.71 -0.36
C LYS A 17 -9.77 -1.49 -1.07
N ALA A 18 -10.49 -0.37 -1.13
CA ALA A 18 -9.99 0.86 -1.75
C ALA A 18 -8.88 1.52 -0.92
N ASN A 19 -8.94 1.42 0.41
CA ASN A 19 -7.85 1.86 1.27
C ASN A 19 -6.63 0.94 1.13
N ALA A 20 -6.83 -0.37 1.03
CA ALA A 20 -5.75 -1.31 0.78
C ALA A 20 -5.01 -0.98 -0.54
N PHE A 21 -5.76 -0.69 -1.61
CA PHE A 21 -5.22 -0.17 -2.88
C PHE A 21 -4.40 1.11 -2.68
N ARG A 22 -4.95 2.08 -1.94
CA ARG A 22 -4.33 3.40 -1.72
C ARG A 22 -2.97 3.27 -1.04
N HIS A 23 -2.86 2.46 0.01
CA HIS A 23 -1.61 2.25 0.75
C HIS A 23 -0.54 1.60 -0.13
N ALA A 24 -0.90 0.55 -0.88
CA ALA A 24 0.02 -0.09 -1.82
C ALA A 24 0.48 0.85 -2.94
N LEU A 25 -0.44 1.66 -3.49
CA LEU A 25 -0.14 2.66 -4.51
C LEU A 25 0.79 3.75 -3.97
N TRP A 26 0.56 4.23 -2.75
CA TRP A 26 1.33 5.31 -2.17
C TRP A 26 2.80 4.95 -2.05
N VAL A 27 3.10 3.79 -1.45
CA VAL A 27 4.47 3.30 -1.30
C VAL A 27 5.13 3.09 -2.67
N THR A 28 4.41 2.49 -3.62
CA THR A 28 4.90 2.31 -5.00
C THR A 28 5.33 3.65 -5.62
N LEU A 29 4.51 4.69 -5.49
CA LEU A 29 4.80 6.00 -6.07
C LEU A 29 5.98 6.69 -5.38
N ILE A 30 6.13 6.52 -4.06
CA ILE A 30 7.31 7.02 -3.33
C ILE A 30 8.57 6.36 -3.88
N ILE A 31 8.60 5.02 -3.98
CA ILE A 31 9.76 4.28 -4.50
C ILE A 31 10.12 4.76 -5.91
N LYS A 32 9.14 4.85 -6.83
CA LYS A 32 9.38 5.34 -8.20
C LYS A 32 9.92 6.76 -8.22
N LYS A 33 9.43 7.65 -7.34
CA LYS A 33 9.92 9.03 -7.28
C LYS A 33 11.35 9.10 -6.75
N CYS A 34 11.68 8.33 -5.73
CA CYS A 34 13.04 8.22 -5.19
C CYS A 34 14.02 7.69 -6.25
N LEU A 35 13.63 6.65 -7.00
CA LEU A 35 14.44 6.06 -8.06
C LEU A 35 14.77 7.04 -9.20
N LYS A 36 13.85 7.95 -9.51
CA LYS A 36 14.11 9.04 -10.48
C LYS A 36 15.19 10.02 -10.01
N TRP A 37 15.36 10.18 -8.70
CA TRP A 37 16.35 11.09 -8.12
C TRP A 37 17.69 10.39 -7.86
N ARG A 38 17.65 9.17 -7.34
CA ARG A 38 18.81 8.30 -7.15
C ARG A 38 18.43 6.87 -7.50
N ASN A 39 19.17 6.27 -8.42
CA ASN A 39 18.94 4.90 -8.87
C ASN A 39 19.44 3.84 -7.87
N ASN A 40 18.91 3.88 -6.64
CA ASN A 40 19.17 2.90 -5.59
C ASN A 40 17.84 2.37 -5.05
N GLU A 41 17.49 1.16 -5.49
CA GLU A 41 16.20 0.55 -5.19
C GLU A 41 16.03 0.22 -3.70
N GLU A 42 17.07 -0.32 -3.06
CA GLU A 42 17.03 -0.68 -1.65
C GLU A 42 16.87 0.56 -0.75
N MET A 43 17.59 1.64 -1.04
CA MET A 43 17.41 2.91 -0.33
C MET A 43 16.02 3.50 -0.56
N ALA A 44 15.47 3.40 -1.77
CA ALA A 44 14.13 3.90 -2.09
C ALA A 44 13.04 3.11 -1.33
N LYS A 45 13.15 1.77 -1.28
CA LYS A 45 12.26 0.90 -0.49
C LYS A 45 12.35 1.19 1.01
N ALA A 46 13.58 1.31 1.54
CA ALA A 46 13.82 1.63 2.94
C ALA A 46 13.21 2.99 3.32
N TRP A 47 13.44 4.02 2.50
CA TRP A 47 12.87 5.34 2.71
C TRP A 47 11.33 5.34 2.66
N ALA A 48 10.75 4.65 1.67
CA ALA A 48 9.30 4.56 1.56
C ALA A 48 8.69 3.92 2.82
N LYS A 49 9.30 2.83 3.31
CA LYS A 49 8.89 2.19 4.56
C LYS A 49 8.98 3.14 5.75
N GLU A 50 10.14 3.76 5.96
CA GLU A 50 10.38 4.66 7.09
C GLU A 50 9.38 5.82 7.10
N PHE A 51 9.17 6.45 5.94
CA PHE A 51 8.25 7.57 5.80
C PHE A 51 6.79 7.16 6.07
N THR A 52 6.34 6.02 5.52
CA THR A 52 4.96 5.56 5.78
C THR A 52 4.77 5.08 7.22
N ASP A 53 5.75 4.42 7.82
CA ASP A 53 5.70 4.01 9.23
C ASP A 53 5.65 5.23 10.16
N TRP A 54 6.40 6.29 9.82
CA TRP A 54 6.34 7.57 10.52
C TRP A 54 4.96 8.23 10.37
N HIS A 55 4.38 8.25 9.17
CA HIS A 55 3.05 8.80 8.93
C HIS A 55 1.97 8.11 9.80
N GLU A 56 1.98 6.78 9.89
CA GLU A 56 1.05 6.01 10.72
C GLU A 56 1.26 6.20 12.24
N LYS A 57 2.42 6.74 12.66
CA LYS A 57 2.66 7.18 14.04
C LYS A 57 2.19 8.62 14.26
N PHE A 58 2.37 9.48 13.27
CA PHE A 58 1.99 10.89 13.31
C PHE A 58 0.46 11.08 13.28
N SER A 59 -0.26 10.28 12.48
CA SER A 59 -1.73 10.29 12.39
C SER A 59 -2.29 8.94 12.85
N PRO A 60 -2.48 8.74 14.17
CA PRO A 60 -2.77 7.42 14.71
C PRO A 60 -4.20 6.94 14.39
N ASN A 61 -4.29 5.72 13.85
CA ASN A 61 -5.53 4.97 13.70
C ASN A 61 -5.77 4.01 14.89
N LYS A 62 -7.01 3.48 15.01
CA LYS A 62 -7.31 2.35 15.91
C LYS A 62 -6.38 1.18 15.59
N ALA A 63 -6.02 0.38 16.60
CA ALA A 63 -5.00 -0.66 16.50
C ALA A 63 -5.14 -1.60 15.27
N LEU A 64 -6.35 -2.07 14.98
CA LEU A 64 -6.60 -2.95 13.82
C LEU A 64 -6.42 -2.23 12.48
N ALA A 65 -6.92 -0.99 12.36
CA ALA A 65 -6.76 -0.18 11.15
C ALA A 65 -5.29 0.19 10.91
N LYS A 66 -4.57 0.57 11.98
CA LYS A 66 -3.13 0.81 11.92
C LYS A 66 -2.35 -0.44 11.47
N ALA A 67 -2.71 -1.62 11.97
CA ALA A 67 -2.07 -2.87 11.57
C ALA A 67 -2.34 -3.20 10.09
N MET A 68 -3.56 -2.97 9.61
CA MET A 68 -3.94 -3.08 8.20
C MET A 68 -3.13 -2.11 7.32
N ASP A 69 -3.02 -0.83 7.71
CA ASP A 69 -2.29 0.18 6.95
C ASP A 69 -0.79 -0.15 6.86
N LEU A 70 -0.15 -0.52 7.98
CA LEU A 70 1.25 -0.96 8.01
C LEU A 70 1.49 -2.21 7.17
N HIS A 71 0.59 -3.20 7.25
CA HIS A 71 0.68 -4.41 6.43
C HIS A 71 0.56 -4.11 4.94
N ASN A 72 -0.43 -3.30 4.54
CA ASN A 72 -0.64 -2.93 3.14
C ASN A 72 0.51 -2.08 2.58
N ASN A 73 1.13 -1.21 3.40
CA ASN A 73 2.35 -0.51 3.02
C ASN A 73 3.49 -1.50 2.73
N ARG A 74 3.73 -2.47 3.62
CA ARG A 74 4.75 -3.54 3.44
C ARG A 74 4.49 -4.36 2.18
N VAL A 75 3.25 -4.79 1.96
CA VAL A 75 2.85 -5.54 0.75
C VAL A 75 3.05 -4.69 -0.51
N GLY A 76 2.77 -3.39 -0.47
CA GLY A 76 3.06 -2.46 -1.56
C GLY A 76 4.54 -2.41 -1.94
N ILE A 77 5.45 -2.48 -0.95
CA ILE A 77 6.90 -2.61 -1.20
C ILE A 77 7.21 -3.91 -1.93
N LEU A 78 6.64 -5.03 -1.48
CA LEU A 78 6.87 -6.34 -2.11
C LEU A 78 6.39 -6.38 -3.56
N TYR A 79 5.25 -5.76 -3.84
CA TYR A 79 4.70 -5.66 -5.19
C TYR A 79 5.58 -4.82 -6.14
N PHE A 80 6.48 -3.99 -5.60
CA PHE A 80 7.33 -3.12 -6.41
C PHE A 80 8.13 -3.91 -7.46
N GLU A 81 8.64 -5.10 -7.11
CA GLU A 81 9.38 -5.96 -8.04
C GLU A 81 8.57 -6.33 -9.29
N SER A 82 7.28 -6.57 -9.12
CA SER A 82 6.37 -6.96 -10.21
C SER A 82 5.97 -5.78 -11.10
N ILE A 83 6.21 -4.54 -10.66
CA ILE A 83 5.68 -3.33 -11.30
C ILE A 83 6.74 -2.27 -11.61
N LYS A 84 8.02 -2.48 -11.26
CA LYS A 84 9.08 -1.49 -11.44
C LYS A 84 9.23 -1.00 -12.89
N ASN A 85 9.06 -1.90 -13.86
CA ASN A 85 9.15 -1.61 -15.29
C ASN A 85 7.81 -1.22 -15.94
N LYS A 86 6.72 -1.16 -15.17
CA LYS A 86 5.38 -0.85 -15.67
C LYS A 86 5.10 0.66 -15.71
N ASN A 87 4.26 1.08 -16.65
CA ASN A 87 3.72 2.43 -16.69
C ASN A 87 2.63 2.62 -15.60
N GLU A 88 2.16 3.86 -15.42
CA GLU A 88 1.18 4.18 -14.37
C GLU A 88 -0.15 3.41 -14.53
N ALA A 89 -0.68 3.30 -15.75
CA ALA A 89 -1.93 2.59 -16.00
C ALA A 89 -1.81 1.10 -15.68
N GLU A 90 -0.69 0.48 -16.05
CA GLU A 90 -0.40 -0.91 -15.73
C GLU A 90 -0.22 -1.14 -14.21
N ILE A 91 0.45 -0.22 -13.51
CA ILE A 91 0.57 -0.23 -12.04
C ILE A 91 -0.81 -0.17 -11.40
N VAL A 92 -1.64 0.79 -11.83
CA VAL A 92 -3.00 0.96 -11.30
C VAL A 92 -3.82 -0.30 -11.54
N SER A 93 -3.78 -0.87 -12.75
CA SER A 93 -4.48 -2.11 -13.07
C SER A 93 -4.03 -3.27 -12.18
N PHE A 94 -2.72 -3.46 -12.01
CA PHE A 94 -2.15 -4.50 -11.15
C PHE A 94 -2.60 -4.34 -9.70
N LEU A 95 -2.51 -3.13 -9.15
CA LEU A 95 -2.89 -2.87 -7.76
C LEU A 95 -4.40 -2.98 -7.55
N LYS A 96 -5.23 -2.62 -8.54
CA LYS A 96 -6.69 -2.85 -8.48
C LYS A 96 -7.02 -4.33 -8.43
N GLN A 97 -6.35 -5.15 -9.25
CA GLN A 97 -6.50 -6.59 -9.19
C GLN A 97 -6.13 -7.11 -7.79
N LYS A 98 -4.97 -6.73 -7.25
CA LYS A 98 -4.55 -7.15 -5.90
C LYS A 98 -5.47 -6.67 -4.79
N ALA A 99 -6.05 -5.49 -4.93
CA ALA A 99 -7.06 -4.99 -3.99
C ALA A 99 -8.38 -5.78 -4.08
N SER A 100 -8.77 -6.26 -5.26
CA SER A 100 -9.95 -7.11 -5.42
C SER A 100 -9.78 -8.48 -4.73
N GLU A 101 -8.54 -9.00 -4.74
CA GLU A 101 -8.08 -10.23 -4.08
C GLU A 101 -7.76 -10.04 -2.58
N ALA A 102 -7.96 -8.83 -2.04
CA ALA A 102 -7.62 -8.54 -0.64
C ALA A 102 -8.48 -9.36 0.34
N ILE A 103 -7.89 -9.70 1.48
CA ILE A 103 -8.46 -10.59 2.50
C ILE A 103 -9.07 -9.77 3.63
N LYS A 104 -10.29 -10.13 4.04
CA LYS A 104 -10.95 -9.47 5.16
C LYS A 104 -10.35 -9.97 6.47
N ILE A 105 -9.99 -9.04 7.36
CA ILE A 105 -9.47 -9.34 8.69
C ILE A 105 -10.42 -8.77 9.76
N SER A 106 -10.55 -9.50 10.86
CA SER A 106 -11.29 -9.05 12.06
C SER A 106 -10.38 -8.89 13.28
N THR A 107 -9.15 -9.38 13.20
CA THR A 107 -8.15 -9.30 14.27
C THR A 107 -6.75 -9.14 13.68
N VAL A 108 -5.79 -8.72 14.51
CA VAL A 108 -4.37 -8.64 14.13
C VAL A 108 -3.68 -10.01 14.08
N LYS A 109 -4.34 -11.07 14.55
CA LYS A 109 -3.76 -12.42 14.54
C LYS A 109 -3.58 -12.88 13.10
N ASN A 110 -2.44 -13.52 12.82
CA ASN A 110 -2.11 -14.13 11.53
C ASN A 110 -1.90 -13.13 10.37
N LEU A 111 -1.71 -11.83 10.63
CA LEU A 111 -1.28 -10.91 9.56
C LEU A 111 0.03 -11.34 8.90
N GLU A 112 0.93 -11.90 9.69
CA GLU A 112 2.19 -12.51 9.23
C GLU A 112 1.97 -13.71 8.30
N GLN A 113 0.81 -14.36 8.33
CA GLN A 113 0.51 -15.48 7.40
C GLN A 113 -0.06 -14.98 6.07
N LEU A 114 -0.40 -13.68 5.98
CA LEU A 114 -0.98 -13.05 4.79
C LEU A 114 0.08 -12.24 4.02
N GLU A 115 1.32 -12.72 3.99
CA GLU A 115 2.49 -11.92 3.62
C GLU A 115 2.38 -11.24 2.26
N ASN A 116 1.68 -11.87 1.32
CA ASN A 116 1.57 -11.47 -0.09
C ASN A 116 0.20 -10.91 -0.48
N ASN A 117 -0.74 -10.81 0.45
CA ASN A 117 -2.10 -10.33 0.19
C ASN A 117 -2.33 -9.01 0.90
N LEU A 118 -2.96 -8.07 0.19
CA LEU A 118 -3.56 -6.90 0.81
C LEU A 118 -4.69 -7.34 1.76
N VAL A 119 -4.93 -6.53 2.79
CA VAL A 119 -5.95 -6.80 3.82
C VAL A 119 -6.88 -5.61 4.02
N TYR A 120 -8.10 -5.89 4.46
CA TYR A 120 -9.13 -4.88 4.76
C TYR A 120 -10.04 -5.30 5.93
N ILE A 121 -10.80 -4.37 6.51
CA ILE A 121 -11.62 -4.60 7.72
C ILE A 121 -13.12 -4.55 7.40
N GLU A 122 -13.56 -3.69 6.48
CA GLU A 122 -14.99 -3.44 6.18
C GLU A 122 -15.50 -4.15 4.93
#